data_AF-A0A4Z0R3X8-F1
#
_entry.id   AF-A0A4Z0R3X8-F1
#
_cell.length_a   1.000
_cell.length_b   1.000
_cell.length_c   1.000
_cell.angle_alpha   90.00
_cell.angle_beta   90.00
_cell.angle_gamma   90.00
#
_symmetry.space_group_name_H-M   'P 1'
#
loop_
_entity.id
_entity.type
_entity.pdbx_description
1 polymer ?
#
loop_
_entity_poly.entity_id
_entity_poly.type
_entity_poly.pdbx_seq_one_letter_code
_entity_poly.pdbx_strand_id
1 'polypeptide(L)'
;MRKEGSGLDLPIAIGILAATGQCLCPSLNQDVFSGELSLEGTLRPVPGVLTMSIALNKENNKLDFEGARISEGFCLIIPPNNLVEARLVNRLEHIARRP
;
A
#
# COMPACT_ATOMS: atom_id res chain seq x y z
N MET A 1 -1.81 20.11 11.76
CA MET A 1 -2.05 19.00 10.81
C MET A 1 -3.30 18.25 11.26
N ARG A 2 -4.41 18.34 10.52
CA ARG A 2 -5.59 17.53 10.81
C ARG A 2 -5.34 16.12 10.27
N LYS A 3 -5.25 15.12 11.17
CA LYS A 3 -5.37 13.69 10.84
C LYS A 3 -6.86 13.41 10.59
N GLU A 4 -7.38 13.85 9.46
CA GLU A 4 -8.75 13.52 9.08
C GLU A 4 -8.71 12.53 7.92
N GLY A 5 -9.14 11.31 8.19
CA GLY A 5 -9.30 10.24 7.23
C GLY A 5 -9.38 8.88 7.91
N SER A 6 -10.55 8.25 7.83
CA SER A 6 -10.84 6.85 8.15
C SER A 6 -9.99 5.84 7.33
N GLY A 7 -9.14 6.31 6.42
CA GLY A 7 -8.20 5.53 5.62
C GLY A 7 -6.96 4.98 6.33
N LEU A 8 -6.89 5.09 7.67
CA LEU A 8 -5.78 4.56 8.46
C LEU A 8 -6.14 3.28 9.24
N ASP A 9 -7.39 2.85 9.21
CA ASP A 9 -7.83 1.68 10.00
C ASP A 9 -7.11 0.40 9.57
N LEU A 10 -6.92 0.17 8.26
CA LEU A 10 -6.17 -1.00 7.78
C LEU A 10 -4.68 -0.94 8.18
N PRO A 11 -3.92 0.14 7.89
CA PRO A 11 -2.53 0.25 8.37
C PRO A 11 -2.36 0.05 9.87
N ILE A 12 -3.29 0.58 10.67
CA ILE A 12 -3.27 0.42 12.13
C ILE A 12 -3.50 -1.04 12.50
N ALA A 13 -4.51 -1.69 11.93
CA ALA A 13 -4.80 -3.11 12.19
C ALA A 13 -3.61 -4.00 11.83
N ILE A 14 -2.99 -3.80 10.66
CA ILE A 14 -1.80 -4.56 10.24
C ILE A 14 -0.63 -4.33 11.20
N GLY A 15 -0.40 -3.08 11.62
CA GLY A 15 0.65 -2.74 12.59
C GLY A 15 0.45 -3.47 13.93
N ILE A 16 -0.78 -3.50 14.43
CA ILE A 16 -1.13 -4.23 15.66
C ILE A 16 -0.89 -5.73 15.47
N LEU A 17 -1.44 -6.33 14.40
CA LEU A 17 -1.30 -7.77 14.12
C LEU A 17 0.16 -8.19 13.95
N ALA A 18 0.99 -7.35 13.32
CA ALA A 18 2.41 -7.63 13.14
C ALA A 18 3.16 -7.54 14.48
N ALA A 19 2.87 -6.51 15.27
CA ALA A 19 3.49 -6.32 16.59
C ALA A 19 3.12 -7.42 17.60
N THR A 20 1.91 -7.98 17.49
CA THR A 20 1.44 -9.08 18.34
C THR A 20 1.79 -10.47 17.79
N GLY A 21 2.44 -10.56 16.63
CA GLY A 21 2.79 -11.82 15.97
C GLY A 21 1.57 -12.60 15.44
N GLN A 22 0.44 -11.92 15.25
CA GLN A 22 -0.80 -12.50 14.72
C GLN A 22 -0.84 -12.54 13.19
N CYS A 23 0.06 -11.84 12.50
CA CYS A 23 0.24 -11.97 11.07
C CYS A 23 1.72 -12.10 10.67
N LEU A 24 1.97 -12.88 9.61
CA LEU A 24 3.27 -12.95 8.97
C LEU A 24 3.36 -11.86 7.89
N CYS A 25 4.12 -10.81 8.18
CA CYS A 25 4.41 -9.73 7.24
C CYS A 25 5.91 -9.69 6.95
N PRO A 26 6.44 -10.63 6.14
CA PRO A 26 7.88 -10.71 5.87
C PRO A 26 8.43 -9.47 5.13
N SER A 27 7.56 -8.71 4.49
CA SER A 27 7.90 -7.52 3.70
C SER A 27 7.28 -6.24 4.28
N LEU A 28 7.03 -6.17 5.59
CA LEU A 28 6.35 -5.03 6.21
C LEU A 28 7.05 -3.68 5.94
N ASN A 29 8.37 -3.69 5.74
CA ASN A 29 9.15 -2.49 5.42
C ASN A 29 8.99 -2.03 3.96
N GLN A 30 8.58 -2.93 3.07
CA GLN A 30 8.32 -2.65 1.65
C GLN A 30 6.82 -2.52 1.33
N ASP A 31 5.95 -2.98 2.23
CA ASP A 31 4.50 -2.94 2.02
C ASP A 31 3.90 -1.61 2.52
N VAL A 32 3.18 -0.94 1.63
CA VAL A 32 2.41 0.28 1.91
C VAL A 32 0.94 -0.07 1.89
N PHE A 33 0.29 -0.03 3.05
CA PHE A 33 -1.14 -0.31 3.18
C PHE A 33 -1.95 0.98 3.06
N SER A 34 -3.08 0.91 2.35
CA SER A 34 -4.01 2.03 2.24
C SER A 34 -5.42 1.50 2.09
N GLY A 35 -6.29 1.79 3.06
CA GLY A 35 -7.65 1.27 3.09
C GLY A 35 -8.30 1.47 4.44
N GLU A 36 -9.62 1.33 4.50
CA GLU A 36 -10.35 1.26 5.77
C GLU A 36 -10.76 -0.18 6.05
N LEU A 37 -10.87 -0.53 7.33
CA LEU A 37 -11.30 -1.84 7.78
C LEU A 37 -12.64 -1.70 8.49
N SER A 38 -13.67 -2.38 8.01
CA SER A 38 -14.98 -2.43 8.68
C SER A 38 -14.96 -3.39 9.88
N LEU A 39 -15.91 -3.23 10.80
CA LEU A 39 -16.06 -4.15 11.95
C LEU A 39 -16.41 -5.58 11.52
N GLU A 40 -16.97 -5.75 10.32
CA GLU A 40 -17.26 -7.02 9.68
C GLU A 40 -16.02 -7.63 8.99
N GLY A 41 -14.85 -7.00 9.11
CA GLY A 41 -13.60 -7.45 8.51
C GLY A 41 -13.47 -7.15 7.02
N THR A 42 -14.32 -6.29 6.46
CA THR A 42 -14.27 -5.95 5.02
C THR A 42 -13.40 -4.72 4.76
N LEU A 43 -12.68 -4.72 3.63
CA LEU A 43 -11.88 -3.57 3.20
C LEU A 43 -12.74 -2.55 2.45
N ARG A 44 -12.72 -1.30 2.89
CA ARG A 44 -13.44 -0.20 2.24
C ARG A 44 -12.48 0.66 1.43
N PRO A 45 -12.89 1.11 0.23
CA PRO A 45 -12.05 1.94 -0.62
C PRO A 45 -11.77 3.30 0.01
N VAL A 46 -10.58 3.83 -0.27
CA VAL A 46 -10.12 5.15 0.21
C VAL A 46 -9.78 6.07 -0.97
N PRO A 47 -9.99 7.38 -0.85
CA PRO A 47 -9.58 8.32 -1.90
C PRO A 47 -8.06 8.45 -1.99
N GLY A 48 -7.55 8.80 -3.18
CA GLY A 48 -6.15 9.19 -3.38
C GLY A 48 -5.19 8.03 -3.68
N VAL A 49 -5.69 6.82 -3.92
CA VAL A 49 -4.86 5.66 -4.27
C VAL A 49 -4.11 5.89 -5.58
N LEU A 50 -4.69 6.57 -6.57
CA LEU A 50 -3.96 6.96 -7.79
C LEU A 50 -2.71 7.80 -7.46
N THR A 51 -2.87 8.82 -6.61
CA THR A 51 -1.76 9.70 -6.21
C THR A 51 -0.67 8.92 -5.47
N MET A 52 -1.06 8.02 -4.57
CA MET A 52 -0.14 7.12 -3.87
C MET A 52 0.60 6.19 -4.84
N SER A 53 -0.13 5.62 -5.80
CA SER A 53 0.44 4.76 -6.85
C SER A 53 1.49 5.51 -7.67
N ILE A 54 1.21 6.76 -8.06
CA ILE A 54 2.17 7.60 -8.79
C ILE A 54 3.43 7.88 -7.94
N ALA A 55 3.25 8.23 -6.67
CA ALA A 55 4.35 8.52 -5.76
C ALA A 55 5.25 7.29 -5.54
N LEU A 56 4.66 6.13 -5.28
CA LEU A 56 5.42 4.88 -5.11
C LEU A 56 6.10 4.43 -6.39
N ASN A 57 5.45 4.59 -7.54
CA ASN A 57 6.11 4.33 -8.81
C ASN A 57 7.33 5.23 -9.01
N LYS A 58 7.26 6.51 -8.65
CA LYS A 58 8.42 7.40 -8.72
C LYS A 58 9.55 6.93 -7.80
N GLU A 59 9.22 6.53 -6.57
CA GLU A 59 10.20 6.01 -5.61
C GLU A 59 10.87 4.73 -6.12
N ASN A 60 10.08 3.77 -6.59
CA ASN A 60 10.52 2.48 -7.11
C ASN A 60 11.35 2.57 -8.39
N ASN A 61 11.41 3.73 -9.05
CA ASN A 61 12.19 3.95 -10.27
C ASN A 61 13.33 4.95 -10.06
N LYS A 62 13.65 5.33 -8.81
CA LYS A 62 14.85 6.13 -8.54
C LYS A 62 16.10 5.30 -8.84
N LEU A 63 16.97 5.87 -9.65
CA LEU A 63 18.27 5.30 -10.02
C LEU A 63 19.39 6.17 -9.47
N ASP A 64 20.48 5.53 -9.03
CA ASP A 64 21.71 6.22 -8.69
C ASP A 64 22.48 6.67 -9.96
N PHE A 65 23.66 7.25 -9.77
CA PHE A 65 24.49 7.75 -10.86
C PHE A 65 25.00 6.64 -11.80
N GLU A 66 25.02 5.39 -11.36
CA GLU A 66 25.44 4.22 -12.15
C GLU A 66 24.25 3.54 -12.85
N GLY A 67 23.03 4.04 -12.62
CA GLY A 67 21.80 3.49 -13.18
C GLY A 67 21.25 2.29 -12.40
N ALA A 68 21.79 1.99 -11.22
CA ALA A 68 21.25 0.98 -10.32
C ALA A 68 20.13 1.57 -9.45
N ARG A 69 19.23 0.70 -9.00
CA ARG A 69 18.06 1.15 -8.23
C ARG A 69 18.47 1.55 -6.82
N ILE A 70 18.07 2.75 -6.38
CA ILE A 70 18.50 3.31 -5.09
C ILE A 70 17.86 2.57 -3.91
N SER A 71 16.64 2.07 -4.09
CA SER A 71 15.86 1.43 -3.03
C SER A 71 15.23 0.13 -3.51
N GLU A 72 14.93 -0.75 -2.55
CA GLU A 72 14.00 -1.84 -2.79
C GLU A 72 12.63 -1.27 -3.17
N GLY A 73 11.92 -1.97 -4.05
CA GLY A 73 10.61 -1.52 -4.52
C GLY A 73 9.56 -1.67 -3.42
N PHE A 74 8.72 -0.66 -3.27
CA PHE A 74 7.54 -0.69 -2.42
C PHE A 74 6.36 -1.37 -3.13
N CYS A 75 5.60 -2.17 -2.39
CA CYS A 75 4.35 -2.76 -2.84
C CYS A 75 3.16 -1.99 -2.24
N LEU A 76 2.22 -1.55 -3.07
CA LEU A 76 1.01 -0.88 -2.60
C LEU A 76 -0.12 -1.91 -2.40
N ILE A 77 -0.59 -2.05 -1.16
CA ILE A 77 -1.69 -2.93 -0.76
C ILE A 77 -2.94 -2.09 -0.53
N ILE A 78 -3.99 -2.34 -1.33
CA ILE A 78 -5.21 -1.53 -1.40
C ILE A 78 -6.47 -2.41 -1.48
N PRO A 79 -7.64 -1.87 -1.08
CA PRO A 79 -8.94 -2.48 -1.34
C PRO A 79 -9.13 -2.81 -2.83
N PRO A 80 -9.78 -3.93 -3.18
CA PRO A 80 -10.01 -4.33 -4.57
C PRO A 80 -10.70 -3.25 -5.41
N ASN A 81 -11.57 -2.45 -4.79
CA ASN A 81 -12.30 -1.38 -5.48
C ASN A 81 -11.40 -0.20 -5.90
N ASN A 82 -10.27 0.02 -5.21
CA ASN A 82 -9.27 1.02 -5.62
C ASN A 82 -8.35 0.53 -6.75
N LEU A 83 -8.40 -0.76 -7.10
CA LEU A 83 -7.54 -1.32 -8.15
C LEU A 83 -7.77 -0.63 -9.51
N VAL A 84 -8.99 -0.17 -9.78
CA VAL A 84 -9.36 0.50 -11.04
C VAL A 84 -8.51 1.75 -11.27
N GLU A 85 -8.36 2.61 -10.25
CA GLU A 85 -7.55 3.82 -10.37
C GLU A 85 -6.04 3.52 -10.23
N ALA A 86 -5.65 2.58 -9.37
CA ALA A 86 -4.24 2.22 -9.18
C ALA A 86 -3.63 1.69 -10.49
N ARG A 87 -4.42 0.93 -11.27
CA ARG A 87 -4.03 0.36 -12.56
C ARG A 87 -3.66 1.37 -13.63
N LEU A 88 -4.03 2.64 -13.47
CA LEU A 88 -3.60 3.70 -14.39
C LEU A 88 -2.08 3.92 -14.36
N VAL A 89 -1.40 3.41 -13.32
CA VAL A 89 0.06 3.44 -13.19
C VAL A 89 0.64 2.13 -13.72
N ASN A 90 1.01 2.12 -15.00
CA ASN A 90 1.47 0.96 -15.82
C ASN A 90 2.70 0.18 -15.30
N ARG A 91 3.34 0.60 -14.20
CA ARG A 91 4.63 0.07 -13.73
C ARG A 91 4.66 -0.42 -12.29
N LEU A 92 3.55 -0.31 -11.55
CA LEU A 92 3.41 -1.03 -10.29
C LEU A 92 2.90 -2.43 -10.61
N GLU A 93 3.62 -3.45 -10.16
CA GLU A 93 3.06 -4.80 -10.14
C GLU A 93 1.90 -4.79 -9.16
N HIS A 94 0.68 -4.71 -9.71
CA HIS A 94 -0.54 -4.76 -8.93
C HIS A 94 -0.75 -6.20 -8.48
N ILE A 95 -0.16 -6.55 -7.32
CA ILE A 95 -0.38 -7.86 -6.72
C ILE A 95 -1.77 -7.87 -6.11
N ALA A 96 -2.76 -8.23 -6.91
CA ALA A 96 -4.02 -8.73 -6.37
C ALA A 96 -3.74 -10.12 -5.76
N ARG A 97 -3.23 -10.15 -4.52
CA ARG A 97 -3.20 -11.41 -3.75
C ARG A 97 -4.66 -11.79 -3.53
N ARG A 98 -5.15 -12.76 -4.30
CA ARG A 98 -6.38 -13.47 -3.93
C ARG A 98 -6.15 -14.10 -2.54
N PRO A 99 -7.16 -14.07 -1.66
CA PRO A 99 -7.09 -14.71 -0.35
C PRO A 99 -6.77 -16.20 -0.47
#